data_AF-A0A2L2WTF4-F1
#
_entry.id   AF-A0A2L2WTF4-F1
#
_cell.length_a   1.000
_cell.length_b   1.000
_cell.length_c   1.000
_cell.angle_alpha   90.00
_cell.angle_beta   90.00
_cell.angle_gamma   90.00
#
_symmetry.space_group_name_H-M   'P 1'
#
loop_
_entity.id
_entity.type
_entity.pdbx_description
1 polymer ?
#
loop_
_entity_poly.entity_id
_entity_poly.type
_entity_poly.pdbx_seq_one_letter_code
_entity_poly.pdbx_strand_id
1 'polypeptide(L)'
;MESEDKTVELKPYEKKVKGYLSDVFEVVDGVYKMECKHNMFLEGQIQIKSIGKGDRSDYGFHDGNDGPLFLTICNKEGQPIANFTDIPSSFEADGLLKDMVSKEGDENWVLFKDFLKDILPEDAATFFITSKKIEKDKRGSLISDNNES
;
A
#
# COMPACT_ATOMS: atom_id res chain seq x y z
N MET A 1 -18.72 24.61 -8.91
CA MET A 1 -17.88 23.80 -9.83
C MET A 1 -18.10 22.37 -9.43
N GLU A 2 -18.81 21.61 -10.25
CA GLU A 2 -18.93 20.16 -10.09
C GLU A 2 -17.56 19.58 -10.40
N SER A 3 -16.87 18.97 -9.44
CA SER A 3 -15.64 18.22 -9.71
C SER A 3 -16.03 16.87 -10.29
N GLU A 4 -15.76 16.66 -11.57
CA GLU A 4 -15.97 15.39 -12.27
C GLU A 4 -14.98 14.33 -11.78
N ASP A 5 -15.38 13.06 -11.87
CA ASP A 5 -14.48 11.93 -11.63
C ASP A 5 -13.30 12.02 -12.62
N LYS A 6 -12.08 11.87 -12.09
CA LYS A 6 -10.83 11.98 -12.87
C LYS A 6 -10.09 10.65 -12.85
N THR A 7 -9.78 10.12 -14.02
CA THR A 7 -8.84 9.00 -14.15
C THR A 7 -7.46 9.53 -14.50
N VAL A 8 -6.44 9.03 -13.81
CA VAL A 8 -5.04 9.24 -14.18
C VAL A 8 -4.35 7.92 -14.49
N GLU A 9 -3.37 7.96 -15.36
CA GLU A 9 -2.53 6.82 -15.69
C GLU A 9 -1.14 7.02 -15.07
N LEU A 10 -0.73 6.07 -14.24
CA LEU A 10 0.57 6.08 -13.57
C LEU A 10 1.40 4.87 -14.00
N LYS A 11 2.71 5.04 -14.05
CA LYS A 11 3.67 3.95 -14.30
C LYS A 11 4.53 3.68 -13.06
N PRO A 12 4.96 2.43 -12.82
CA PRO A 12 5.94 2.18 -11.78
C PRO A 12 7.24 2.94 -12.14
N TYR A 13 7.70 3.81 -11.25
CA TYR A 13 9.01 4.44 -11.37
C TYR A 13 10.12 3.40 -11.17
N GLU A 14 9.88 2.48 -10.25
CA GLU A 14 10.71 1.31 -9.99
C GLU A 14 9.82 0.09 -9.75
N LYS A 15 10.31 -1.09 -10.13
CA LYS A 15 9.58 -2.35 -9.93
C LYS A 15 9.75 -2.90 -8.52
N LYS A 16 10.93 -2.74 -7.93
CA LYS A 16 11.23 -3.31 -6.62
C LYS A 16 10.40 -2.61 -5.53
N VAL A 17 9.64 -3.36 -4.74
CA VAL A 17 9.02 -2.82 -3.53
C VAL A 17 10.12 -2.38 -2.57
N LYS A 18 10.01 -1.19 -1.99
CA LYS A 18 10.97 -0.69 -0.99
C LYS A 18 10.60 -1.16 0.41
N GLY A 19 11.60 -1.25 1.30
CA GLY A 19 11.38 -1.52 2.72
C GLY A 19 11.37 -3.00 3.08
N TYR A 20 10.55 -3.38 4.06
CA TYR A 20 10.59 -4.68 4.73
C TYR A 20 10.35 -5.88 3.79
N LEU A 21 9.43 -5.75 2.83
CA LEU A 21 9.05 -6.79 1.87
C LEU A 21 9.79 -6.67 0.54
N SER A 22 10.93 -5.98 0.50
CA SER A 22 11.64 -5.69 -0.75
C SER A 22 12.16 -6.92 -1.49
N ASP A 23 12.45 -7.99 -0.75
CA ASP A 23 12.91 -9.25 -1.32
C ASP A 23 11.76 -10.28 -1.46
N VAL A 24 10.52 -9.83 -1.24
CA VAL A 24 9.31 -10.67 -1.31
C VAL A 24 8.42 -10.23 -2.46
N PHE A 25 8.30 -8.92 -2.71
CA PHE A 25 7.39 -8.39 -3.72
C PHE A 25 8.07 -7.46 -4.73
N GLU A 26 7.57 -7.52 -5.96
CA GLU A 26 7.82 -6.51 -7.00
C GLU A 26 6.52 -6.09 -7.68
N VAL A 27 6.51 -4.88 -8.22
CA VAL A 27 5.46 -4.37 -9.11
C VAL A 27 5.70 -4.92 -10.50
N VAL A 28 4.66 -5.50 -11.11
CA VAL A 28 4.70 -5.90 -12.51
C VAL A 28 4.79 -4.64 -13.39
N ASP A 29 5.51 -4.72 -14.51
CA ASP A 29 5.60 -3.57 -15.41
C ASP A 29 4.24 -3.27 -16.05
N GLY A 30 3.85 -2.00 -16.14
CA GLY A 30 2.55 -1.66 -16.68
C GLY A 30 2.19 -0.18 -16.60
N VAL A 31 1.00 0.12 -17.11
CA VAL A 31 0.33 1.41 -16.94
C VAL A 31 -0.93 1.14 -16.13
N TYR A 32 -1.06 1.83 -15.00
CA TYR A 32 -2.10 1.59 -14.03
C TYR A 32 -3.01 2.79 -13.93
N LYS A 33 -4.32 2.54 -13.86
CA LYS A 33 -5.33 3.59 -13.73
C LYS A 33 -5.64 3.81 -12.26
N MET A 34 -5.58 5.07 -11.84
CA MET A 34 -6.10 5.51 -10.55
C MET A 34 -7.32 6.40 -10.81
N GLU A 35 -8.44 6.07 -10.19
CA GLU A 35 -9.69 6.80 -10.29
C GLU A 35 -9.86 7.67 -9.06
N CYS A 36 -9.89 8.98 -9.26
CA CYS A 36 -10.20 9.98 -8.24
C CYS A 36 -11.67 10.37 -8.39
N LYS A 37 -12.49 9.91 -7.45
CA LYS A 37 -13.92 10.22 -7.41
C LYS A 37 -14.18 11.62 -6.87
N HIS A 38 -15.34 12.17 -7.21
CA HIS A 38 -15.82 13.48 -6.74
C HIS A 38 -15.66 13.70 -5.22
N ASN A 39 -15.90 12.66 -4.43
CA ASN A 39 -15.79 12.69 -2.96
C ASN A 39 -14.34 12.58 -2.43
N MET A 40 -13.35 12.88 -3.28
CA MET A 40 -11.93 12.77 -3.00
C MET A 40 -11.49 11.35 -2.64
N PHE A 41 -12.27 10.34 -3.03
CA PHE A 41 -11.88 8.94 -2.85
C PHE A 41 -11.03 8.51 -4.05
N LEU A 42 -9.81 8.04 -3.78
CA LEU A 42 -8.92 7.51 -4.80
C LEU A 42 -8.87 6.00 -4.69
N GLU A 43 -8.96 5.30 -5.83
CA GLU A 43 -8.71 3.86 -5.88
C GLU A 43 -7.97 3.46 -7.16
N GLY A 44 -7.18 2.39 -7.06
CA GLY A 44 -6.62 1.73 -8.23
C GLY A 44 -6.01 0.38 -7.88
N GLN A 45 -5.96 -0.51 -8.88
CA GLN A 45 -5.40 -1.85 -8.72
C GLN A 45 -4.03 -1.92 -9.37
N ILE A 46 -3.04 -2.37 -8.61
CA ILE A 46 -1.68 -2.57 -9.08
C ILE A 46 -1.38 -4.06 -9.07
N GLN A 47 -0.75 -4.56 -10.14
CA GLN A 47 -0.36 -5.96 -10.22
C GLN A 47 0.97 -6.15 -9.50
N ILE A 48 0.97 -7.00 -8.47
CA ILE A 48 2.10 -7.32 -7.63
C ILE A 48 2.50 -8.77 -7.87
N LYS A 49 3.81 -9.01 -7.94
CA LYS A 49 4.40 -10.33 -8.08
C LYS A 49 5.16 -10.71 -6.82
N SER A 50 4.98 -11.95 -6.39
CA SER A 50 5.84 -12.58 -5.39
C SER A 50 7.16 -13.03 -6.03
N ILE A 51 8.28 -12.54 -5.53
CA ILE A 51 9.65 -12.85 -6.01
C ILE A 51 10.51 -13.55 -4.96
N GLY A 52 9.93 -13.82 -3.79
CA GLY A 52 10.60 -14.48 -2.70
C GLY A 52 9.60 -14.93 -1.65
N LYS A 53 10.11 -15.25 -0.45
CA LYS A 53 9.29 -15.74 0.65
C LYS A 53 9.37 -14.80 1.84
N GLY A 54 8.23 -14.56 2.48
CA GLY A 54 8.09 -13.78 3.70
C GLY A 54 7.47 -14.57 4.84
N ASP A 55 7.30 -13.92 6.00
CA ASP A 55 6.62 -14.53 7.14
C ASP A 55 5.09 -14.40 6.98
N ARG A 56 4.40 -15.54 6.84
CA ARG A 56 2.93 -15.56 6.78
C ARG A 56 2.26 -15.15 8.09
N SER A 57 3.00 -15.16 9.18
CA SER A 57 2.52 -14.79 10.52
C SER A 57 2.72 -13.30 10.82
N ASP A 58 3.20 -12.53 9.84
CA ASP A 58 3.39 -11.10 10.00
C ASP A 58 2.08 -10.41 10.37
N TYR A 59 2.14 -9.58 11.40
CA TYR A 59 1.01 -8.86 11.94
C TYR A 59 0.44 -7.86 10.93
N GLY A 60 1.25 -7.35 10.00
CA GLY A 60 0.81 -6.47 8.93
C GLY A 60 -0.16 -7.10 7.93
N PHE A 61 -0.31 -8.43 7.93
CA PHE A 61 -1.32 -9.13 7.14
C PHE A 61 -2.62 -9.43 7.93
N HIS A 62 -2.77 -8.86 9.12
CA HIS A 62 -4.02 -8.98 9.87
C HIS A 62 -4.94 -7.81 9.54
N ASP A 63 -6.22 -8.14 9.32
CA ASP A 63 -7.27 -7.16 9.05
C ASP A 63 -7.25 -5.98 10.04
N GLY A 64 -7.37 -4.76 9.50
CA GLY A 64 -7.47 -3.53 10.28
C GLY A 64 -6.15 -2.79 10.54
N ASN A 65 -5.07 -3.16 9.85
CA ASN A 65 -3.75 -2.50 9.99
C ASN A 65 -3.33 -1.69 8.75
N ASP A 66 -4.28 -1.26 7.89
CA ASP A 66 -4.03 -0.54 6.62
C ASP A 66 -3.08 -1.28 5.64
N GLY A 67 -2.94 -2.59 5.83
CA GLY A 67 -2.08 -3.47 5.06
C GLY A 67 -0.58 -3.12 5.12
N PRO A 68 0.29 -3.98 4.57
CA PRO A 68 1.73 -3.81 4.67
C PRO A 68 2.33 -2.98 3.52
N LEU A 69 1.56 -2.68 2.48
CA LEU A 69 2.01 -1.99 1.27
C LEU A 69 1.42 -0.59 1.16
N PHE A 70 2.23 0.35 0.72
CA PHE A 70 1.90 1.78 0.63
C PHE A 70 2.36 2.31 -0.72
N LEU A 71 1.44 2.88 -1.50
CA LEU A 71 1.70 3.49 -2.79
C LEU A 71 1.97 4.99 -2.62
N THR A 72 3.13 5.45 -3.10
CA THR A 72 3.50 6.87 -3.13
C THR A 72 3.39 7.39 -4.55
N ILE A 73 2.54 8.40 -4.79
CA ILE A 73 2.42 9.05 -6.10
C ILE A 73 3.55 10.05 -6.32
N CYS A 74 4.11 10.04 -7.53
CA CYS A 74 5.28 10.82 -7.91
C CYS A 74 5.06 11.55 -9.24
N ASN A 75 5.89 12.57 -9.46
CA ASN A 75 6.07 13.17 -10.78
C ASN A 75 6.87 12.26 -11.72
N LYS A 76 7.04 12.65 -12.98
CA LYS A 76 7.74 11.86 -14.00
C LYS A 76 9.22 11.59 -13.69
N GLU A 77 9.84 12.40 -12.84
CA GLU A 77 11.21 12.23 -12.34
C GLU A 77 11.30 11.24 -11.17
N GLY A 78 10.17 10.73 -10.66
CA GLY A 78 10.10 9.83 -9.51
C GLY A 78 10.16 10.53 -8.16
N GLN A 79 9.95 11.85 -8.12
CA GLN A 79 9.90 12.61 -6.88
C GLN A 79 8.49 12.54 -6.29
N PRO A 80 8.33 12.20 -5.00
CA PRO A 80 7.04 12.22 -4.33
C PRO A 80 6.36 13.59 -4.44
N ILE A 81 5.06 13.57 -4.70
CA ILE A 81 4.26 14.80 -4.72
C ILE A 81 4.11 15.32 -3.28
N ALA A 82 4.46 16.58 -3.06
CA ALA A 82 4.35 17.20 -1.75
C ALA A 82 2.89 17.21 -1.24
N ASN A 83 2.71 17.00 0.06
CA ASN A 83 1.41 16.94 0.76
C ASN A 83 0.46 15.80 0.34
N PHE A 84 0.88 14.93 -0.57
CA PHE A 84 0.12 13.72 -0.90
C PHE A 84 0.56 12.57 0.01
N THR A 85 -0.36 12.03 0.80
CA THR A 85 -0.06 10.90 1.69
C THR A 85 0.08 9.60 0.93
N ASP A 86 0.87 8.68 1.47
CA ASP A 86 0.93 7.32 0.94
C ASP A 86 -0.44 6.67 1.00
N ILE A 87 -0.83 5.98 -0.06
CA ILE A 87 -2.11 5.27 -0.16
C ILE A 87 -1.89 3.82 0.30
N PRO A 88 -2.54 3.35 1.37
CA PRO A 88 -2.42 1.96 1.81
C PRO A 88 -3.05 0.98 0.82
N SER A 89 -2.55 -0.26 0.82
CA SER A 89 -3.29 -1.40 0.28
C SER A 89 -4.57 -1.62 1.08
N SER A 90 -5.68 -1.94 0.41
CA SER A 90 -6.95 -2.27 1.04
C SER A 90 -6.79 -3.46 1.98
N PHE A 91 -7.47 -3.44 3.13
CA PHE A 91 -7.55 -4.59 4.05
C PHE A 91 -8.07 -5.86 3.36
N GLU A 92 -8.85 -5.72 2.28
CA GLU A 92 -9.33 -6.83 1.46
C GLU A 92 -8.19 -7.61 0.79
N ALA A 93 -7.00 -6.99 0.66
CA ALA A 93 -5.81 -7.61 0.09
C ALA A 93 -4.94 -8.31 1.14
N ASP A 94 -5.19 -8.18 2.45
CA ASP A 94 -4.31 -8.70 3.50
C ASP A 94 -4.17 -10.23 3.42
N GLY A 95 -5.29 -10.95 3.29
CA GLY A 95 -5.30 -12.40 3.11
C GLY A 95 -4.63 -12.85 1.81
N LEU A 96 -4.79 -12.07 0.73
CA LEU A 96 -4.13 -12.34 -0.56
C LEU A 96 -2.61 -12.19 -0.44
N LEU A 97 -2.14 -11.06 0.10
CA LEU A 97 -0.72 -10.78 0.29
C LEU A 97 -0.07 -11.82 1.20
N LYS A 98 -0.76 -12.23 2.28
CA LYS A 98 -0.33 -13.32 3.18
C LYS A 98 -0.13 -14.65 2.48
N ASP A 99 -0.96 -14.97 1.49
CA ASP A 99 -0.79 -16.20 0.72
C ASP A 99 0.34 -16.07 -0.30
N MET A 100 0.45 -14.91 -0.95
CA MET A 100 1.50 -14.63 -1.94
C MET A 100 2.91 -14.68 -1.35
N VAL A 101 3.13 -14.29 -0.09
CA VAL A 101 4.47 -14.39 0.54
C VAL A 101 4.98 -15.84 0.69
N SER A 102 4.17 -16.84 0.37
CA SER A 102 4.58 -18.25 0.36
C SER A 102 4.64 -18.88 -1.04
N LYS A 103 4.23 -18.15 -2.08
CA LYS A 103 4.07 -18.61 -3.46
C LYS A 103 4.88 -17.75 -4.41
N GLU A 104 6.19 -17.99 -4.44
CA GLU A 104 7.08 -17.31 -5.38
C GLU A 104 6.62 -17.52 -6.83
N GLY A 105 6.61 -16.44 -7.61
CA GLY A 105 6.09 -16.39 -8.98
C GLY A 105 4.61 -16.06 -9.11
N ASP A 106 3.85 -16.02 -8.00
CA ASP A 106 2.42 -15.66 -8.01
C ASP A 106 2.24 -14.16 -8.31
N GLU A 107 1.29 -13.83 -9.19
CA GLU A 107 1.01 -12.47 -9.66
C GLU A 107 -0.46 -12.15 -9.47
N ASN A 108 -0.77 -11.12 -8.67
CA ASN A 108 -2.16 -10.76 -8.37
C ASN A 108 -2.38 -9.24 -8.36
N TRP A 109 -3.64 -8.85 -8.57
CA TRP A 109 -4.08 -7.46 -8.47
C TRP A 109 -4.34 -7.09 -7.02
N VAL A 110 -3.67 -6.05 -6.55
CA VAL A 110 -3.78 -5.51 -5.19
C VAL A 110 -4.45 -4.15 -5.28
N LEU A 111 -5.56 -3.99 -4.56
CA LEU A 111 -6.29 -2.74 -4.49
C LEU A 111 -5.60 -1.76 -3.52
N PHE A 112 -5.36 -0.54 -3.98
CA PHE A 112 -4.94 0.60 -3.18
C PHE A 112 -6.08 1.60 -3.15
N LYS A 113 -6.50 2.04 -1.96
CA LYS A 113 -7.62 2.98 -1.83
C LYS A 113 -7.49 3.83 -0.58
N ASP A 114 -7.80 5.12 -0.70
CA ASP A 114 -7.87 6.04 0.44
C ASP A 114 -8.68 7.30 0.11
N PHE A 115 -9.04 8.05 1.14
CA PHE A 115 -9.55 9.42 1.00
C PHE A 115 -8.39 10.40 0.89
N LEU A 116 -8.37 11.13 -0.22
CA LEU A 116 -7.40 12.18 -0.45
C LEU A 116 -7.71 13.39 0.42
N LYS A 117 -6.64 14.04 0.88
CA LYS A 117 -6.72 15.35 1.54
C LYS A 117 -6.70 16.51 0.55
N ASP A 118 -6.20 16.25 -0.66
CA ASP A 118 -6.03 17.22 -1.75
C ASP A 118 -6.31 16.58 -3.11
N ILE A 119 -6.56 17.41 -4.12
CA ILE A 119 -6.76 16.96 -5.51
C ILE A 119 -5.43 16.45 -6.06
N LEU A 120 -5.49 15.35 -6.83
CA LEU A 120 -4.30 14.82 -7.50
C LEU A 120 -3.70 15.84 -8.50
N PRO A 121 -2.43 16.23 -8.32
CA PRO A 121 -1.79 17.22 -9.20
C PRO A 121 -1.68 16.77 -10.67
N GLU A 122 -1.57 17.74 -11.58
CA GLU A 122 -1.46 17.48 -13.02
C GLU A 122 -0.15 16.81 -13.43
N ASP A 123 0.90 16.96 -12.63
CA ASP A 123 2.21 16.38 -12.87
C ASP A 123 2.38 14.95 -12.32
N ALA A 124 1.34 14.39 -11.69
CA ALA A 124 1.30 12.99 -11.29
C ALA A 124 1.44 12.06 -12.51
N ALA A 125 2.51 11.25 -12.53
CA ALA A 125 2.85 10.42 -13.69
C ALA A 125 3.40 9.04 -13.33
N THR A 126 3.99 8.90 -12.15
CA THR A 126 4.57 7.63 -11.70
C THR A 126 4.21 7.31 -10.26
N PHE A 127 4.61 6.13 -9.80
CA PHE A 127 4.51 5.74 -8.40
C PHE A 127 5.65 4.79 -8.02
N PHE A 128 5.86 4.61 -6.72
CA PHE A 128 6.55 3.44 -6.19
C PHE A 128 5.78 2.87 -5.01
N ILE A 129 6.09 1.63 -4.63
CA ILE A 129 5.49 0.97 -3.49
C ILE A 129 6.54 0.78 -2.40
N THR A 130 6.20 1.19 -1.20
CA THR A 130 6.96 0.89 0.02
C THR A 130 6.21 -0.13 0.86
N SER A 131 6.94 -0.79 1.73
CA SER A 131 6.41 -1.71 2.70
C SER A 131 6.93 -1.36 4.09
N LYS A 132 6.04 -1.42 5.07
CA LYS A 132 6.36 -1.16 6.48
C LYS A 132 6.05 -2.41 7.28
N LYS A 133 6.97 -2.78 8.17
CA LYS A 133 6.71 -3.86 9.13
C LYS A 133 5.79 -3.31 10.21
N ILE A 134 4.64 -3.94 10.38
CA ILE A 134 3.67 -3.55 11.41
C ILE A 134 3.89 -4.45 12.61
N GLU A 135 4.19 -3.85 13.76
CA GLU A 135 4.39 -4.58 15.00
C GLU A 135 3.10 -4.54 15.83
N LYS A 136 2.79 -5.63 16.51
CA LYS A 136 1.66 -5.67 17.46
C LYS A 136 1.98 -4.73 18.63
N ASP A 137 1.11 -3.75 18.88
CA ASP A 137 1.24 -2.88 20.05
C ASP A 137 1.26 -3.71 21.33
N LYS A 138 2.34 -3.59 22.11
CA LYS A 138 2.51 -4.26 23.42
C LYS A 138 1.74 -3.58 24.56
N ARG A 139 0.67 -2.83 24.29
CA ARG A 139 -0.14 -2.23 25.36
C ARG A 139 -1.27 -3.16 25.78
N GLY A 140 -0.98 -4.01 26.76
CA GLY A 140 -1.98 -4.89 27.37
C GLY A 140 -1.41 -5.91 28.35
N SER A 141 -0.56 -5.50 29.30
CA SER A 141 -0.40 -6.21 30.58
C SER A 141 0.21 -5.27 31.62
N LEU A 142 -0.60 -4.34 32.10
CA LEU A 142 -0.43 -3.82 33.46
C LEU A 142 -1.51 -4.49 34.29
N ILE A 143 -1.27 -5.76 34.61
CA ILE A 143 -1.93 -6.37 35.78
C ILE A 143 -1.25 -5.70 36.97
N SER A 144 -1.98 -4.80 37.61
CA SER A 144 -1.60 -4.25 38.91
C SER A 144 -1.57 -5.40 39.91
N ASP A 145 -0.38 -5.92 40.19
CA ASP A 145 -0.12 -6.72 41.39
C ASP A 145 -0.26 -5.80 42.60
N ASN A 146 -1.49 -5.65 43.09
CA ASN A 146 -1.73 -5.16 44.44
C ASN A 146 -1.32 -6.25 45.42
N ASN A 147 -0.02 -6.28 45.74
CA ASN A 147 0.46 -6.78 47.02
C ASN A 147 0.03 -5.76 48.09
N GLU A 148 -1.04 -6.06 48.82
CA GLU A 148 -1.20 -5.54 50.18
C GLU A 148 -0.89 -6.65 51.17
N SER A 149 0.00 -6.30 52.09
CA SER A 149 0.55 -7.09 53.20
C SER A 149 -0.39 -7.15 54.40
#